data_AF-A0A7S1J0I5-F1
#
_entry.id   AF-A0A7S1J0I5-F1
#
_cell.length_a   1.000
_cell.length_b   1.000
_cell.length_c   1.000
_cell.angle_alpha   90.00
_cell.angle_beta   90.00
_cell.angle_gamma   90.00
#
_symmetry.space_group_name_H-M   'P 1'
#
loop_
_entity.id
_entity.type
_entity.pdbx_description
1 polymer ?
#
loop_
_entity_poly.entity_id
_entity_poly.type
_entity_poly.pdbx_seq_one_letter_code
_entity_poly.pdbx_strand_id
1 'polypeptide(L)'
;FFGPKGNMVKSKILYILEIQIKGAKNLPKSDKFSLSDPFTVVCLGKQAFKTSVKANNQSPEWNERIITFIMTHEAKFEMDFAVYDEDDQSAHDLLGRSALSLSSIPINKYGEFTLHLKNGVEAAGTLEVTAKKTDRKGADLYFWRLMFGVADLDGNGTLSKDELRGCYSLLDFDAIPDEELDKLFAEIDKNTDSKICAEEFVSYMTGKAHLTMPTRADHEMVIRAENLRQHYADANVCDAYEDLQWFIALDFVKQEVTQGDNSVSRALLGAAGWSEDSAAKRSGGNDTDNNLWFDSKRLGKSQGANIVVQDRETGRMVHEKIPAYIKTCMSMMYGGDVRASALQLVNGKAILKKMTMSAESYNKPNTVKNIPGFIKFHNLNMTESLHPVSHFKNFNEFFYRHLKPEARPICEHLDSGVCVMPADARCVVFPTIAQSTALWIKGEEFTLTTLFQNEELAGQMEDGALMISRLAPQDYHRTHFPVTGTVRSITELSGVFYTVNPVAVRSHIDVYGENRRNIVIIDSECFGTVVCVIIGATMVGSIVMMCKEGDQVTKGDEMAYFAFGGSTVVTVFTKSSIIFDRDITINSSIPVETLVKMGTSAGVATTKGAKSPHE
;
A
#
# COMPACT_ATOMS: atom_id res chain seq x y z
N PHE A 1 11.41 -6.65 -32.41
CA PHE A 1 10.33 -5.64 -32.58
C PHE A 1 9.04 -6.33 -33.08
N PHE A 2 7.89 -6.02 -32.46
CA PHE A 2 6.50 -6.43 -32.79
C PHE A 2 6.13 -7.94 -32.80
N GLY A 3 5.38 -8.37 -31.78
CA GLY A 3 4.65 -9.65 -31.79
C GLY A 3 3.20 -9.51 -32.32
N PRO A 4 2.65 -10.54 -33.00
CA PRO A 4 1.43 -10.48 -33.83
C PRO A 4 0.09 -10.33 -33.07
N LYS A 5 0.11 -9.95 -31.78
CA LYS A 5 -1.12 -9.75 -30.99
C LYS A 5 -1.19 -8.44 -30.21
N GLY A 6 -0.33 -7.46 -30.46
CA GLY A 6 -0.57 -6.04 -30.12
C GLY A 6 -0.94 -5.70 -28.66
N ASN A 7 -0.89 -6.65 -27.74
CA ASN A 7 -1.28 -6.45 -26.35
C ASN A 7 -0.03 -6.14 -25.55
N MET A 8 0.39 -4.87 -25.64
CA MET A 8 1.20 -4.25 -24.60
C MET A 8 0.57 -4.59 -23.25
N VAL A 9 1.33 -5.19 -22.33
CA VAL A 9 0.97 -5.17 -20.92
C VAL A 9 0.81 -3.70 -20.56
N LYS A 10 -0.42 -3.26 -20.24
CA LYS A 10 -0.70 -1.86 -19.87
C LYS A 10 0.21 -1.52 -18.69
N SER A 11 1.24 -0.70 -18.92
CA SER A 11 2.08 -0.15 -17.84
C SER A 11 1.17 0.44 -16.75
N LYS A 12 1.51 0.12 -15.50
CA LYS A 12 0.72 0.47 -14.31
C LYS A 12 1.15 1.80 -13.68
N ILE A 13 2.25 2.38 -14.16
CA ILE A 13 2.68 3.73 -13.82
C ILE A 13 1.73 4.71 -14.47
N LEU A 14 1.16 5.58 -13.65
CA LEU A 14 0.27 6.65 -14.05
C LEU A 14 1.04 7.97 -14.24
N TYR A 15 1.95 8.29 -13.31
CA TYR A 15 2.76 9.50 -13.35
C TYR A 15 4.21 9.24 -12.91
N ILE A 16 5.14 10.02 -13.45
CA ILE A 16 6.42 10.29 -12.79
C ILE A 16 6.19 11.50 -11.88
N LEU A 17 6.53 11.40 -10.61
CA LEU A 17 6.43 12.49 -9.66
C LEU A 17 7.82 13.02 -9.34
N GLU A 18 7.99 14.31 -9.52
CA GLU A 18 9.16 15.06 -9.09
C GLU A 18 8.76 16.01 -7.96
N ILE A 19 9.56 16.05 -6.90
CA ILE A 19 9.37 16.88 -5.72
C ILE A 19 10.69 17.54 -5.38
N GLN A 20 10.69 18.85 -5.09
CA GLN A 20 11.81 19.53 -4.47
C GLN A 20 11.40 20.06 -3.11
N ILE A 21 12.12 19.65 -2.07
CA ILE A 21 11.99 20.16 -0.71
C ILE A 21 12.93 21.37 -0.61
N LYS A 22 12.38 22.58 -0.76
CA LYS A 22 13.19 23.81 -0.74
C LYS A 22 13.75 24.06 0.66
N GLY A 23 12.87 24.15 1.65
CA GLY A 23 13.26 24.49 3.02
C GLY A 23 12.07 24.56 3.96
N ALA A 24 12.34 24.72 5.25
CA ALA A 24 11.34 25.03 6.26
C ALA A 24 11.58 26.41 6.87
N LYS A 25 10.56 26.97 7.51
CA LYS A 25 10.63 28.27 8.20
C LYS A 25 9.92 28.21 9.54
N ASN A 26 10.50 28.89 10.54
CA ASN A 26 9.93 29.06 11.88
C ASN A 26 9.63 27.72 12.59
N LEU A 27 10.52 26.74 12.47
CA LEU A 27 10.37 25.47 13.19
C LEU A 27 10.49 25.69 14.71
N PRO A 28 9.73 24.94 15.53
CA PRO A 28 9.87 25.00 16.98
C PRO A 28 11.27 24.53 17.42
N LYS A 29 11.70 24.93 18.63
CA LYS A 29 12.87 24.33 19.27
C LYS A 29 12.42 23.07 20.01
N SER A 30 13.16 21.97 19.85
CA SER A 30 13.05 20.79 20.72
C SER A 30 13.52 21.13 22.14
N ASP A 31 14.68 21.78 22.24
CA ASP A 31 15.41 21.99 23.47
C ASP A 31 15.53 23.47 23.90
N LYS A 32 15.59 23.68 25.22
CA LYS A 32 15.67 25.02 25.82
C LYS A 32 17.03 25.71 25.62
N PHE A 33 18.08 24.97 25.26
CA PHE A 33 19.46 25.45 25.27
C PHE A 33 20.24 25.23 23.96
N SER A 34 19.70 24.49 23.00
CA SER A 34 20.26 24.30 21.65
C SER A 34 19.27 24.72 20.57
N LEU A 35 19.75 24.93 19.35
CA LEU A 35 18.90 25.03 18.17
C LEU A 35 18.69 23.63 17.61
N SER A 36 17.54 23.37 17.00
CA SER A 36 17.27 22.09 16.37
C SER A 36 18.16 21.85 15.15
N ASP A 37 18.49 20.59 14.92
CA ASP A 37 19.18 19.99 13.78
C ASP A 37 18.15 19.32 12.84
N PRO A 38 17.30 20.07 12.11
CA PRO A 38 16.18 19.46 11.43
C PRO A 38 16.54 18.67 10.17
N PHE A 39 15.71 17.66 9.91
CA PHE A 39 15.58 16.99 8.61
C PHE A 39 14.12 16.64 8.33
N THR A 40 13.78 16.46 7.05
CA THR A 40 12.44 16.09 6.61
C THR A 40 12.41 14.65 6.15
N VAL A 41 11.39 13.91 6.59
CA VAL A 41 11.00 12.60 6.07
C VAL A 41 9.76 12.78 5.21
N VAL A 42 9.82 12.32 3.97
CA VAL A 42 8.69 12.29 3.04
C VAL A 42 8.25 10.85 2.83
N CYS A 43 7.00 10.56 3.13
CA CYS A 43 6.40 9.24 2.92
C CYS A 43 5.31 9.31 1.85
N LEU A 44 5.40 8.41 0.87
CA LEU A 44 4.36 8.17 -0.13
C LEU A 44 4.09 6.67 -0.19
N GLY A 45 2.92 6.25 0.29
CA GLY A 45 2.62 4.83 0.38
C GLY A 45 3.62 4.09 1.28
N LYS A 46 4.37 3.17 0.67
CA LYS A 46 5.45 2.40 1.32
C LYS A 46 6.84 3.01 1.12
N GLN A 47 6.95 4.02 0.27
CA GLN A 47 8.22 4.69 -0.02
C GLN A 47 8.46 5.77 1.03
N ALA A 48 9.71 5.88 1.49
CA ALA A 48 10.14 6.91 2.42
C ALA A 48 11.47 7.49 1.96
N PHE A 49 11.59 8.81 2.06
CA PHE A 49 12.78 9.57 1.70
C PHE A 49 13.16 10.47 2.88
N LYS A 50 14.46 10.61 3.20
CA LYS A 50 14.97 11.49 4.26
C LYS A 50 15.94 12.50 3.65
N THR A 51 15.74 13.79 3.97
CA THR A 51 16.68 14.84 3.56
C THR A 51 17.98 14.78 4.36
N SER A 52 18.98 15.56 3.94
CA SER A 52 20.12 15.89 4.81
C SER A 52 19.65 16.60 6.09
N VAL A 53 20.47 16.49 7.12
CA VAL A 53 20.25 17.16 8.41
C VAL A 53 20.96 18.51 8.36
N LYS A 54 20.28 19.56 8.82
CA LYS A 54 20.84 20.92 8.86
C LYS A 54 21.04 21.32 10.30
N ALA A 55 22.29 21.33 10.75
CA ALA A 55 22.60 21.59 12.14
C ALA A 55 22.20 23.03 12.56
N ASN A 56 21.61 23.16 13.74
CA ASN A 56 21.31 24.39 14.46
C ASN A 56 20.53 25.42 13.63
N ASN A 57 19.50 25.00 12.90
CA ASN A 57 18.77 25.86 11.98
C ASN A 57 17.24 25.67 12.02
N GLN A 58 16.50 26.68 12.50
CA GLN A 58 15.03 26.65 12.56
C GLN A 58 14.35 27.08 11.24
N SER A 59 15.15 27.51 10.26
CA SER A 59 14.70 27.82 8.90
C SER A 59 15.66 27.18 7.88
N PRO A 60 15.75 25.83 7.86
CA PRO A 60 16.70 25.11 7.03
C PRO A 60 16.34 25.22 5.54
N GLU A 61 17.36 25.34 4.70
CA GLU A 61 17.25 25.19 3.24
C GLU A 61 17.93 23.88 2.84
N TRP A 62 17.14 22.95 2.31
CA TRP A 62 17.64 21.65 1.82
C TRP A 62 17.88 21.69 0.31
N ASN A 63 16.92 22.23 -0.44
CA ASN A 63 16.88 22.21 -1.91
C ASN A 63 17.02 20.80 -2.52
N GLU A 64 16.60 19.78 -1.79
CA GLU A 64 16.75 18.38 -2.16
C GLU A 64 15.58 17.89 -3.01
N ARG A 65 15.88 17.07 -4.02
CA ARG A 65 14.88 16.56 -4.96
C ARG A 65 14.64 15.06 -4.81
N ILE A 66 13.39 14.67 -5.00
CA ILE A 66 12.90 13.29 -4.99
C ILE A 66 12.18 13.05 -6.30
N ILE A 67 12.54 11.96 -6.99
CA ILE A 67 11.80 11.46 -8.14
C ILE A 67 11.31 10.05 -7.84
N THR A 68 10.03 9.82 -8.08
CA THR A 68 9.41 8.51 -7.91
C THR A 68 8.26 8.28 -8.88
N PHE A 69 7.71 7.09 -8.89
CA PHE A 69 6.60 6.70 -9.75
C PHE A 69 5.31 6.60 -8.95
N ILE A 70 4.23 7.11 -9.55
CA ILE A 70 2.87 6.97 -9.04
C ILE A 70 2.18 5.88 -9.84
N MET A 71 1.84 4.80 -9.18
CA MET A 71 1.03 3.74 -9.76
C MET A 71 -0.43 4.19 -9.85
N THR A 72 -1.20 3.55 -10.75
CA THR A 72 -2.62 3.89 -10.95
C THR A 72 -3.44 3.84 -9.66
N HIS A 73 -3.15 2.89 -8.76
CA HIS A 73 -3.84 2.76 -7.47
C HIS A 73 -3.42 3.81 -6.43
N GLU A 74 -2.28 4.47 -6.64
CA GLU A 74 -1.74 5.51 -5.75
C GLU A 74 -2.20 6.90 -6.17
N ALA A 75 -2.95 7.04 -7.26
CA ALA A 75 -3.34 8.34 -7.84
C ALA A 75 -4.04 9.30 -6.87
N LYS A 76 -4.67 8.75 -5.82
CA LYS A 76 -5.39 9.49 -4.78
C LYS A 76 -4.66 9.58 -3.44
N PHE A 77 -3.45 9.01 -3.32
CA PHE A 77 -2.70 9.01 -2.07
C PHE A 77 -2.29 10.43 -1.66
N GLU A 78 -2.01 10.56 -0.37
CA GLU A 78 -1.39 11.75 0.20
C GLU A 78 0.09 11.49 0.44
N MET A 79 0.92 12.47 0.09
CA MET A 79 2.31 12.51 0.52
C MET A 79 2.38 13.16 1.88
N ASP A 80 3.02 12.48 2.80
CA ASP A 80 3.19 12.90 4.17
C ASP A 80 4.59 13.47 4.39
N PHE A 81 4.67 14.63 5.02
CA PHE A 81 5.91 15.34 5.31
C PHE A 81 6.02 15.49 6.82
N ALA A 82 7.05 14.90 7.41
CA ALA A 82 7.34 15.01 8.83
C ALA A 82 8.76 15.57 9.02
N VAL A 83 8.85 16.69 9.74
CA VAL A 83 10.12 17.33 10.08
C VAL A 83 10.50 16.89 11.48
N TYR A 84 11.71 16.37 11.63
CA TYR A 84 12.26 15.88 12.89
C TYR A 84 13.52 16.66 13.26
N ASP A 85 13.86 16.64 14.54
CA ASP A 85 15.15 17.05 15.07
C ASP A 85 16.11 15.85 15.18
N GLU A 86 17.36 16.00 14.73
CA GLU A 86 18.35 14.93 14.87
C GLU A 86 18.93 14.89 16.28
N ASP A 87 18.88 13.72 16.93
CA ASP A 87 19.37 13.49 18.29
C ASP A 87 20.29 12.27 18.27
N ASP A 88 21.54 12.46 18.67
CA ASP A 88 22.58 11.41 18.56
C ASP A 88 22.40 10.26 19.56
N GLN A 89 21.62 10.46 20.62
CA GLN A 89 21.51 9.52 21.76
C GLN A 89 20.07 9.20 22.18
N SER A 90 19.06 9.77 21.50
CA SER A 90 17.64 9.57 21.80
C SER A 90 16.80 9.40 20.54
N ALA A 91 15.51 9.16 20.73
CA ALA A 91 14.54 9.25 19.65
C ALA A 91 14.51 10.68 19.11
N HIS A 92 14.51 10.81 17.78
CA HIS A 92 14.37 12.09 17.11
C HIS A 92 13.02 12.74 17.42
N ASP A 93 13.04 13.99 17.84
CA ASP A 93 11.81 14.71 18.19
C ASP A 93 11.05 15.17 16.95
N LEU A 94 9.74 14.89 16.90
CA LEU A 94 8.88 15.40 15.84
C LEU A 94 8.68 16.91 16.03
N LEU A 95 9.20 17.72 15.12
CA LEU A 95 9.02 19.16 15.11
C LEU A 95 7.66 19.54 14.51
N GLY A 96 7.26 18.89 13.42
CA GLY A 96 5.95 19.14 12.82
C GLY A 96 5.66 18.28 11.59
N ARG A 97 4.37 18.10 11.29
CA ARG A 97 3.89 17.26 10.19
C ARG A 97 2.86 17.98 9.31
N SER A 98 2.87 17.70 8.02
CA SER A 98 1.87 18.15 7.06
C SER A 98 1.71 17.13 5.93
N ALA A 99 0.74 17.35 5.04
CA ALA A 99 0.51 16.45 3.91
C ALA A 99 0.07 17.21 2.66
N LEU A 100 0.38 16.62 1.50
CA LEU A 100 0.03 17.12 0.19
C LEU A 100 -0.67 16.02 -0.62
N SER A 101 -1.89 16.29 -1.10
CA SER A 101 -2.59 15.33 -1.96
C SER A 101 -1.93 15.25 -3.33
N LEU A 102 -1.74 14.03 -3.87
CA LEU A 102 -1.24 13.88 -5.23
C LEU A 102 -2.18 14.51 -6.26
N SER A 103 -3.49 14.58 -5.97
CA SER A 103 -4.49 15.17 -6.86
C SER A 103 -4.31 16.68 -7.07
N SER A 104 -3.77 17.41 -6.10
CA SER A 104 -3.55 18.86 -6.20
C SER A 104 -2.29 19.24 -6.98
N ILE A 105 -1.42 18.27 -7.30
CA ILE A 105 -0.19 18.54 -8.04
C ILE A 105 -0.53 18.69 -9.53
N PRO A 106 -0.05 19.76 -10.20
CA PRO A 106 -0.26 19.94 -11.64
C PRO A 106 0.46 18.88 -12.48
N ILE A 107 -0.11 18.59 -13.65
CA ILE A 107 0.48 17.68 -14.64
C ILE A 107 1.31 18.51 -15.63
N ASN A 108 2.52 18.04 -15.95
CA ASN A 108 3.48 18.61 -16.91
C ASN A 108 3.91 20.06 -16.62
N LYS A 109 3.73 20.55 -15.39
CA LYS A 109 4.21 21.86 -14.91
C LYS A 109 4.47 21.80 -13.41
N TYR A 110 5.44 22.57 -12.91
CA TYR A 110 5.67 22.71 -11.47
C TYR A 110 4.57 23.53 -10.79
N GLY A 111 4.09 23.01 -9.66
CA GLY A 111 3.34 23.76 -8.66
C GLY A 111 4.23 24.10 -7.47
N GLU A 112 3.94 25.22 -6.81
CA GLU A 112 4.59 25.62 -5.54
C GLU A 112 3.60 25.46 -4.39
N PHE A 113 4.07 24.90 -3.27
CA PHE A 113 3.25 24.55 -2.12
C PHE A 113 3.92 25.01 -0.84
N THR A 114 3.18 25.75 -0.02
CA THR A 114 3.56 26.08 1.36
C THR A 114 2.72 25.22 2.30
N LEU A 115 3.35 24.20 2.87
CA LEU A 115 2.70 23.25 3.77
C LEU A 115 2.81 23.77 5.21
N HIS A 116 1.67 24.01 5.84
CA HIS A 116 1.63 24.39 7.26
C HIS A 116 1.83 23.16 8.13
N LEU A 117 2.89 23.16 8.93
CA LEU A 117 3.27 22.05 9.81
C LEU A 117 2.49 22.14 11.13
N LYS A 118 2.12 20.99 11.68
CA LYS A 118 1.50 20.88 13.00
C LYS A 118 2.19 19.81 13.85
N ASN A 119 2.34 20.08 15.14
CA ASN A 119 2.70 19.09 16.14
C ASN A 119 1.52 18.89 17.09
N GLY A 120 0.78 17.79 16.91
CA GLY A 120 -0.54 17.64 17.53
C GLY A 120 -1.52 18.71 17.06
N VAL A 121 -1.92 19.61 17.95
CA VAL A 121 -2.82 20.75 17.65
C VAL A 121 -2.07 22.07 17.44
N GLU A 122 -0.78 22.12 17.78
CA GLU A 122 0.01 23.36 17.74
C GLU A 122 0.61 23.58 16.34
N ALA A 123 0.67 24.85 15.93
CA ALA A 123 1.33 25.24 14.69
C ALA A 123 2.86 25.14 14.85
N ALA A 124 3.52 24.53 13.86
CA ALA A 124 4.92 24.14 13.94
C ALA A 124 5.75 24.65 12.74
N GLY A 125 5.48 25.87 12.30
CA GLY A 125 6.15 26.48 11.15
C GLY A 125 5.58 26.04 9.79
N THR A 126 6.36 26.23 8.74
CA THR A 126 5.97 25.92 7.34
C THR A 126 7.08 25.21 6.58
N LEU A 127 6.71 24.32 5.67
CA LEU A 127 7.61 23.65 4.72
C LEU A 127 7.30 24.11 3.29
N GLU A 128 8.32 24.51 2.54
CA GLU A 128 8.22 24.96 1.15
C GLU A 128 8.62 23.83 0.21
N VAL A 129 7.70 23.46 -0.68
CA VAL A 129 7.85 22.32 -1.60
C VAL A 129 7.43 22.75 -3.01
N THR A 130 8.16 22.31 -4.03
CA THR A 130 7.66 22.31 -5.41
C THR A 130 7.44 20.88 -5.88
N ALA A 131 6.42 20.66 -6.70
CA ALA A 131 6.15 19.34 -7.22
C ALA A 131 5.54 19.38 -8.63
N LYS A 132 5.83 18.34 -9.42
CA LYS A 132 5.33 18.14 -10.79
C LYS A 132 4.99 16.67 -11.01
N LYS A 133 3.81 16.39 -11.57
CA LYS A 133 3.52 15.06 -12.14
C LYS A 133 3.74 15.10 -13.64
N THR A 134 4.43 14.12 -14.20
CA THR A 134 4.54 13.93 -15.65
C THR A 134 3.70 12.73 -16.03
N ASP A 135 2.78 12.89 -16.98
CA ASP A 135 1.95 11.78 -17.47
C ASP A 135 2.74 10.85 -18.38
N ARG A 136 2.17 9.69 -18.71
CA ARG A 136 2.84 8.68 -19.54
C ARG A 136 3.31 9.24 -20.89
N LYS A 137 2.48 10.07 -21.55
CA LYS A 137 2.87 10.71 -22.81
C LYS A 137 4.07 11.62 -22.61
N GLY A 138 4.06 12.44 -21.56
CA GLY A 138 5.21 13.27 -21.19
C GLY A 138 6.47 12.47 -20.85
N ALA A 139 6.32 11.33 -20.17
CA ALA A 139 7.42 10.44 -19.81
C ALA A 139 8.06 9.78 -21.03
N ASP A 140 7.24 9.22 -21.94
CA ASP A 140 7.71 8.60 -23.19
C ASP A 140 8.46 9.65 -24.06
N LEU A 141 7.93 10.87 -24.14
CA LEU A 141 8.57 11.96 -24.87
C LEU A 141 9.90 12.40 -24.27
N TYR A 142 9.97 12.49 -22.94
CA TYR A 142 11.20 12.84 -22.24
C TYR A 142 12.27 11.75 -22.43
N PHE A 143 11.91 10.46 -22.33
CA PHE A 143 12.82 9.34 -22.56
C PHE A 143 13.48 9.40 -23.93
N TRP A 144 12.70 9.52 -25.01
CA TRP A 144 13.27 9.55 -26.35
C TRP A 144 14.11 10.80 -26.63
N ARG A 145 13.82 11.92 -25.95
CA ARG A 145 14.69 13.12 -25.99
C ARG A 145 16.02 12.87 -25.28
N LEU A 146 16.00 12.12 -24.19
CA LEU A 146 17.19 11.73 -23.45
C LEU A 146 18.05 10.75 -24.25
N MET A 147 17.42 9.72 -24.84
CA MET A 147 18.09 8.78 -25.74
C MET A 147 18.69 9.46 -26.97
N PHE A 148 18.01 10.47 -27.51
CA PHE A 148 18.58 11.31 -28.56
C PHE A 148 19.86 11.99 -28.07
N GLY A 149 19.83 12.62 -26.89
CA GLY A 149 21.02 13.23 -26.29
C GLY A 149 22.16 12.23 -26.05
N VAL A 150 21.86 11.04 -25.54
CA VAL A 150 22.86 9.98 -25.31
C VAL A 150 23.46 9.46 -26.63
N ALA A 151 22.65 9.41 -27.69
CA ALA A 151 23.09 8.99 -29.02
C ALA A 151 23.91 10.06 -29.75
N ASP A 152 23.67 11.34 -29.47
CA ASP A 152 24.39 12.51 -30.01
C ASP A 152 25.77 12.64 -29.33
N LEU A 153 26.68 11.73 -29.69
CA LEU A 153 27.99 11.57 -29.04
C LEU A 153 28.88 12.81 -29.21
N ASP A 154 28.74 13.52 -30.32
CA ASP A 154 29.50 14.73 -30.60
C ASP A 154 28.79 16.02 -30.11
N GLY A 155 27.54 15.91 -29.65
CA GLY A 155 26.75 17.00 -29.09
C GLY A 155 26.35 18.06 -30.12
N ASN A 156 26.34 17.71 -31.41
CA ASN A 156 26.05 18.64 -32.49
C ASN A 156 24.54 18.92 -32.65
N GLY A 157 23.68 18.20 -31.91
CA GLY A 157 22.22 18.32 -31.94
C GLY A 157 21.53 17.52 -33.04
N THR A 158 22.23 16.60 -33.71
CA THR A 158 21.73 15.72 -34.77
C THR A 158 22.40 14.33 -34.72
N LEU A 159 21.67 13.27 -35.08
CA LEU A 159 22.25 11.92 -35.14
C LEU A 159 22.74 11.57 -36.55
N SER A 160 24.00 11.19 -36.65
CA SER A 160 24.57 10.48 -37.79
C SER A 160 24.15 9.01 -37.82
N LYS A 161 24.40 8.31 -38.93
CA LYS A 161 24.12 6.86 -39.05
C LYS A 161 24.87 6.02 -38.02
N ASP A 162 26.11 6.40 -37.72
CA ASP A 162 26.96 5.69 -36.76
C ASP A 162 26.48 5.92 -35.31
N GLU A 163 26.02 7.13 -35.01
CA GLU A 163 25.39 7.47 -33.72
C GLU A 163 24.04 6.78 -33.53
N LEU A 164 23.22 6.73 -34.58
CA LEU A 164 21.97 5.98 -34.57
C LEU A 164 22.22 4.47 -34.36
N ARG A 165 23.23 3.90 -35.03
CA ARG A 165 23.67 2.52 -34.82
C ARG A 165 24.15 2.28 -33.38
N GLY A 166 24.94 3.21 -32.84
CA GLY A 166 25.37 3.20 -31.45
C GLY A 166 24.19 3.21 -30.47
N CYS A 167 23.16 4.03 -30.74
CA CYS A 167 21.93 4.08 -29.96
C CYS A 167 21.17 2.75 -29.94
N TYR A 168 21.06 2.08 -31.09
CA TYR A 168 20.38 0.78 -31.18
C TYR A 168 21.17 -0.33 -30.48
N SER A 169 22.50 -0.29 -30.58
CA SER A 169 23.38 -1.20 -29.84
C SER A 169 23.32 -0.98 -28.32
N LEU A 170 23.07 0.25 -27.85
CA LEU A 170 22.89 0.56 -26.43
C LEU A 170 21.57 0.05 -25.86
N LEU A 171 20.55 -0.12 -26.70
CA LEU A 171 19.23 -0.62 -26.34
C LEU A 171 19.10 -2.14 -26.49
N ASP A 172 20.24 -2.84 -26.63
CA ASP A 172 20.35 -4.29 -26.77
C ASP A 172 19.51 -4.86 -27.94
N PHE A 173 19.40 -4.08 -29.03
CA PHE A 173 18.91 -4.63 -30.28
C PHE A 173 20.03 -5.39 -30.98
N ASP A 174 19.70 -6.56 -31.55
CA ASP A 174 20.59 -7.29 -32.44
C ASP A 174 21.24 -6.33 -33.45
N ALA A 175 22.52 -6.57 -33.78
CA ALA A 175 23.26 -5.72 -34.70
C ALA A 175 22.49 -5.51 -36.00
N ILE A 176 21.95 -4.31 -36.21
CA ILE A 176 21.14 -3.97 -37.38
C ILE A 176 22.06 -3.99 -38.62
N PRO A 177 21.77 -4.84 -39.63
CA PRO A 177 22.49 -4.85 -40.90
C PRO A 177 22.47 -3.48 -41.57
N ASP A 178 23.53 -3.11 -42.30
CA ASP A 178 23.65 -1.80 -42.98
C ASP A 178 22.41 -1.45 -43.83
N GLU A 179 21.84 -2.44 -44.53
CA GLU A 179 20.68 -2.23 -45.40
C GLU A 179 19.38 -1.90 -44.63
N GLU A 180 19.26 -2.40 -43.40
CA GLU A 180 18.11 -2.13 -42.53
C GLU A 180 18.30 -0.81 -41.78
N LEU A 181 19.53 -0.48 -41.39
CA LEU A 181 19.89 0.81 -40.82
C LEU A 181 19.66 1.95 -41.82
N ASP A 182 19.98 1.74 -43.09
CA ASP A 182 19.75 2.74 -44.15
C ASP A 182 18.26 3.02 -44.37
N LYS A 183 17.42 1.98 -44.32
CA LYS A 183 15.96 2.12 -44.41
C LYS A 183 15.41 2.86 -43.20
N LEU A 184 15.83 2.47 -42.00
CA LEU A 184 15.44 3.10 -40.75
C LEU A 184 15.85 4.58 -40.71
N PHE A 185 17.08 4.89 -41.10
CA PHE A 185 17.56 6.28 -41.14
C PHE A 185 16.72 7.13 -42.10
N ALA A 186 16.39 6.60 -43.28
CA ALA A 186 15.53 7.28 -44.25
C ALA A 186 14.06 7.42 -43.81
N GLU A 187 13.57 6.55 -42.93
CA GLU A 187 12.23 6.67 -42.35
C GLU A 187 12.15 7.75 -41.26
N ILE A 188 13.25 7.97 -40.53
CA ILE A 188 13.34 8.95 -39.45
C ILE A 188 13.63 10.35 -40.01
N ASP A 189 14.59 10.47 -40.95
CA ASP A 189 14.98 11.71 -41.63
C ASP A 189 13.87 12.16 -42.60
N LYS A 190 12.88 12.89 -42.06
CA LYS A 190 11.71 13.35 -42.82
C LYS A 190 12.03 14.52 -43.72
N ASN A 191 13.02 15.33 -43.34
CA ASN A 191 13.38 16.53 -44.07
C ASN A 191 14.46 16.28 -45.15
N THR A 192 15.04 15.06 -45.18
CA THR A 192 16.02 14.56 -46.14
C THR A 192 17.37 15.29 -46.13
N ASP A 193 17.76 15.88 -45.00
CA ASP A 193 19.05 16.58 -44.83
C ASP A 193 20.22 15.63 -44.49
N SER A 194 19.96 14.31 -44.52
CA SER A 194 20.92 13.26 -44.19
C SER A 194 21.39 13.31 -42.73
N LYS A 195 20.61 13.96 -41.86
CA LYS A 195 20.78 14.02 -40.42
C LYS A 195 19.43 13.74 -39.76
N ILE A 196 19.45 13.35 -38.50
CA ILE A 196 18.22 13.16 -37.73
C ILE A 196 18.21 14.18 -36.61
N CYS A 197 17.26 15.11 -36.61
CA CYS A 197 17.07 16.01 -35.48
C CYS A 197 16.26 15.35 -34.35
N ALA A 198 16.25 15.98 -33.18
CA ALA A 198 15.55 15.46 -32.00
C ALA A 198 14.05 15.29 -32.25
N GLU A 199 13.43 16.22 -32.99
CA GLU A 199 12.01 16.14 -33.32
C GLU A 199 11.69 14.96 -34.23
N GLU A 200 12.54 14.68 -35.21
CA GLU A 200 12.41 13.55 -36.13
C GLU A 200 12.54 12.22 -35.39
N PHE A 201 13.61 12.10 -34.58
CA PHE A 201 13.86 10.93 -33.76
C PHE A 201 12.71 10.67 -32.79
N VAL A 202 12.33 11.64 -31.97
CA VAL A 202 11.27 11.50 -30.97
C VAL A 202 9.91 11.26 -31.63
N SER A 203 9.61 11.95 -32.74
CA SER A 203 8.36 11.74 -33.47
C SER A 203 8.27 10.33 -34.06
N TYR A 204 9.38 9.77 -34.54
CA TYR A 204 9.42 8.42 -35.07
C TYR A 204 9.22 7.40 -33.93
N MET A 205 10.01 7.52 -32.86
CA MET A 205 9.96 6.57 -31.74
C MET A 205 8.65 6.62 -30.94
N THR A 206 7.93 7.75 -30.94
CA THR A 206 6.62 7.91 -30.27
C THR A 206 5.41 7.80 -31.19
N GLY A 207 5.62 7.64 -32.50
CA GLY A 207 4.58 7.28 -33.45
C GLY A 207 3.50 8.34 -33.77
N LYS A 208 3.65 9.62 -33.34
CA LYS A 208 3.00 10.87 -33.84
C LYS A 208 2.88 11.95 -32.74
N ALA A 209 3.68 13.02 -32.79
CA ALA A 209 3.35 14.36 -32.25
C ALA A 209 4.34 15.44 -32.72
N HIS A 210 3.85 16.63 -33.10
CA HIS A 210 4.63 17.86 -33.23
C HIS A 210 4.90 18.44 -31.83
N LEU A 211 6.16 18.75 -31.50
CA LEU A 211 6.55 19.25 -30.17
C LEU A 211 7.68 20.27 -30.24
N THR A 212 7.65 21.25 -29.35
CA THR A 212 8.69 22.27 -29.12
C THR A 212 9.84 21.75 -28.25
N MET A 213 11.06 22.13 -28.61
CA MET A 213 12.32 21.70 -27.99
C MET A 213 12.53 22.28 -26.59
N PRO A 214 13.17 21.52 -25.66
CA PRO A 214 13.82 22.07 -24.48
C PRO A 214 15.00 22.98 -24.90
N THR A 215 15.48 23.80 -23.97
CA THR A 215 16.46 24.86 -24.28
C THR A 215 17.90 24.36 -24.15
N ARG A 216 18.86 25.15 -24.61
CA ARG A 216 20.31 24.86 -24.59
C ARG A 216 20.88 24.49 -23.19
N ALA A 217 20.18 24.83 -22.10
CA ALA A 217 20.54 24.41 -20.74
C ALA A 217 20.31 22.90 -20.47
N ASP A 218 19.48 22.25 -21.29
CA ASP A 218 19.14 20.82 -21.19
C ASP A 218 20.15 19.92 -21.93
N HIS A 219 21.07 20.49 -22.73
CA HIS A 219 22.01 19.80 -23.61
C HIS A 219 23.38 19.46 -22.97
N GLU A 220 23.75 20.05 -21.83
CA GLU A 220 25.03 19.76 -21.14
C GLU A 220 25.05 18.39 -20.42
N MET A 221 23.96 17.62 -20.53
CA MET A 221 23.68 16.38 -19.79
C MET A 221 24.29 15.10 -20.41
N VAL A 222 24.99 15.19 -21.55
CA VAL A 222 25.28 14.07 -22.47
C VAL A 222 26.59 13.28 -22.18
N ILE A 223 27.53 13.79 -21.38
CA ILE A 223 28.94 13.35 -21.49
C ILE A 223 29.33 12.02 -20.78
N ARG A 224 28.46 11.23 -20.13
CA ARG A 224 28.94 10.08 -19.29
C ARG A 224 28.15 8.77 -19.37
N ALA A 225 27.82 8.32 -20.59
CA ALA A 225 27.14 7.06 -20.88
C ALA A 225 28.05 5.79 -20.94
N GLU A 226 29.31 5.86 -20.51
CA GLU A 226 30.28 4.75 -20.63
C GLU A 226 29.96 3.53 -19.72
N ASN A 227 29.24 3.74 -18.60
CA ASN A 227 28.95 2.68 -17.62
C ASN A 227 27.79 1.74 -18.02
N LEU A 228 27.01 2.10 -19.06
CA LEU A 228 25.90 1.30 -19.58
C LEU A 228 26.36 -0.02 -20.22
N ARG A 229 27.52 -0.02 -20.88
CA ARG A 229 28.06 -1.17 -21.63
C ARG A 229 28.39 -2.40 -20.80
N GLN A 230 28.73 -2.23 -19.51
CA GLN A 230 29.24 -3.34 -18.70
C GLN A 230 28.16 -4.14 -17.96
N HIS A 231 26.92 -3.63 -17.83
CA HIS A 231 25.92 -4.22 -16.93
C HIS A 231 24.88 -5.11 -17.63
N TYR A 232 24.67 -4.97 -18.94
CA TYR A 232 23.56 -5.59 -19.65
C TYR A 232 23.99 -6.52 -20.79
N ALA A 233 25.10 -7.23 -20.64
CA ALA A 233 25.51 -8.21 -21.66
C ALA A 233 24.60 -9.46 -21.79
N ASP A 234 23.61 -9.64 -20.89
CA ASP A 234 22.88 -10.92 -20.74
C ASP A 234 21.34 -10.84 -20.46
N ALA A 235 20.64 -9.71 -20.68
CA ALA A 235 19.23 -9.55 -20.26
C ALA A 235 18.18 -9.67 -21.40
N ASN A 236 16.97 -10.18 -21.11
CA ASN A 236 15.86 -10.30 -22.07
C ASN A 236 14.93 -9.06 -22.11
N VAL A 237 14.39 -8.74 -23.29
CA VAL A 237 13.66 -7.50 -23.66
C VAL A 237 12.39 -7.18 -22.84
N CYS A 238 11.75 -8.17 -22.20
CA CYS A 238 10.58 -7.89 -21.34
C CYS A 238 10.96 -7.35 -19.95
N ASP A 239 12.12 -7.77 -19.42
CA ASP A 239 12.66 -7.27 -18.15
C ASP A 239 13.24 -5.85 -18.35
N ALA A 240 13.78 -5.59 -19.54
CA ALA A 240 14.31 -4.29 -19.94
C ALA A 240 13.28 -3.13 -19.90
N TYR A 241 11.95 -3.38 -19.99
CA TYR A 241 10.92 -2.33 -19.98
C TYR A 241 10.46 -1.92 -18.57
N GLU A 242 10.46 -2.83 -17.59
CA GLU A 242 10.32 -2.47 -16.17
C GLU A 242 11.62 -1.81 -15.66
N ASP A 243 12.79 -2.25 -16.14
CA ASP A 243 14.08 -1.57 -15.96
C ASP A 243 14.15 -0.21 -16.68
N LEU A 244 13.35 0.00 -17.74
CA LEU A 244 13.29 1.28 -18.47
C LEU A 244 12.68 2.41 -17.66
N GLN A 245 11.69 2.06 -16.82
CA GLN A 245 11.10 2.99 -15.86
C GLN A 245 12.17 3.41 -14.86
N TRP A 246 13.04 2.48 -14.50
CA TRP A 246 14.17 2.75 -13.63
C TRP A 246 15.29 3.55 -14.23
N PHE A 247 15.57 3.33 -15.51
CA PHE A 247 16.44 4.18 -16.30
C PHE A 247 15.95 5.63 -16.35
N ILE A 248 14.66 5.85 -16.58
CA ILE A 248 14.06 7.19 -16.57
C ILE A 248 14.22 7.88 -15.21
N ALA A 249 14.08 7.15 -14.09
CA ALA A 249 14.37 7.70 -12.76
C ALA A 249 15.87 7.93 -12.51
N LEU A 250 16.73 6.98 -12.89
CA LEU A 250 18.19 7.04 -12.71
C LEU A 250 18.83 8.19 -13.46
N ASP A 251 18.38 8.45 -14.68
CA ASP A 251 18.95 9.50 -15.53
C ASP A 251 18.40 10.89 -15.16
N PHE A 252 17.09 10.98 -14.86
CA PHE A 252 16.48 12.20 -14.32
C PHE A 252 17.15 12.63 -13.01
N VAL A 253 17.45 11.68 -12.11
CA VAL A 253 18.14 11.96 -10.84
C VAL A 253 19.59 12.39 -11.06
N LYS A 254 20.31 11.78 -12.00
CA LYS A 254 21.71 12.15 -12.28
C LYS A 254 21.85 13.53 -12.91
N GLN A 255 20.91 13.95 -13.77
CA GLN A 255 20.91 15.26 -14.42
C GLN A 255 20.80 16.45 -13.44
N GLU A 256 20.11 16.26 -12.31
CA GLU A 256 19.95 17.26 -11.26
C GLU A 256 21.20 17.40 -10.37
N VAL A 257 21.95 16.31 -10.16
CA VAL A 257 23.20 16.30 -9.36
C VAL A 257 24.29 17.14 -10.03
N THR A 258 24.28 17.25 -11.36
CA THR A 258 25.39 17.83 -12.14
C THR A 258 25.24 19.31 -12.48
N GLN A 259 24.10 19.96 -12.23
CA GLN A 259 23.93 21.42 -12.42
C GLN A 259 24.58 22.30 -11.32
N GLY A 260 25.54 21.77 -10.57
CA GLY A 260 26.46 22.58 -9.76
C GLY A 260 26.01 22.89 -8.33
N ASP A 261 24.94 22.27 -7.84
CA ASP A 261 24.57 22.32 -6.44
C ASP A 261 24.89 20.97 -5.78
N ASN A 262 25.80 20.96 -4.80
CA ASN A 262 26.19 19.78 -4.02
C ASN A 262 25.04 19.26 -3.11
N SER A 263 23.79 19.64 -3.38
CA SER A 263 22.59 19.34 -2.60
C SER A 263 21.91 18.05 -3.01
N VAL A 264 22.25 17.42 -4.13
CA VAL A 264 21.59 16.15 -4.53
C VAL A 264 22.22 14.95 -3.81
N SER A 265 21.86 14.80 -2.53
CA SER A 265 22.17 13.64 -1.72
C SER A 265 20.93 12.74 -1.61
N ARG A 266 21.06 11.46 -2.02
CA ARG A 266 20.14 10.32 -1.76
C ARG A 266 18.86 10.17 -2.59
N ALA A 267 18.84 10.60 -3.84
CA ALA A 267 17.63 10.56 -4.68
C ALA A 267 17.36 9.23 -5.45
N LEU A 268 18.01 8.09 -5.13
CA LEU A 268 17.99 6.93 -6.05
C LEU A 268 17.69 5.52 -5.50
N LEU A 269 17.21 5.36 -4.27
CA LEU A 269 16.98 4.02 -3.67
C LEU A 269 15.51 3.66 -3.50
N GLY A 270 14.64 4.13 -4.39
CA GLY A 270 13.19 3.98 -4.27
C GLY A 270 12.62 2.69 -4.84
N ALA A 271 13.19 2.12 -5.90
CA ALA A 271 12.57 0.95 -6.54
C ALA A 271 13.54 -0.21 -6.86
N ALA A 272 14.86 -0.07 -6.62
CA ALA A 272 15.89 -1.04 -7.03
C ALA A 272 16.22 -1.71 -5.75
N GLY A 273 15.94 -3.01 -5.71
CA GLY A 273 15.84 -3.79 -4.51
C GLY A 273 16.75 -3.27 -3.41
N TRP A 274 16.13 -2.83 -2.31
CA TRP A 274 16.66 -3.05 -0.97
C TRP A 274 18.18 -2.93 -0.88
N SER A 275 18.72 -1.71 -0.95
CA SER A 275 20.08 -1.48 -0.47
C SER A 275 20.03 -0.83 0.90
N GLU A 276 20.53 -1.59 1.87
CA GLU A 276 20.86 -1.18 3.23
C GLU A 276 21.71 0.09 3.24
N ASP A 277 21.39 1.03 4.14
CA ASP A 277 22.44 1.76 4.84
C ASP A 277 22.55 1.21 6.26
N SER A 278 23.29 0.11 6.34
CA SER A 278 23.96 -0.37 7.54
C SER A 278 25.01 0.67 7.96
N ALA A 279 24.59 1.82 8.47
CA ALA A 279 25.48 2.83 9.06
C ALA A 279 24.81 3.72 10.12
N ALA A 280 23.94 3.15 10.96
CA ALA A 280 23.69 3.68 12.31
C ALA A 280 24.25 2.67 13.31
N LYS A 281 25.42 2.98 13.87
CA LYS A 281 26.30 2.06 14.61
C LYS A 281 25.67 1.49 15.88
N ARG A 282 26.01 0.23 16.13
CA ARG A 282 25.95 -0.44 17.45
C ARG A 282 26.65 0.39 18.53
N SER A 283 25.98 0.63 19.65
CA SER A 283 26.54 0.43 20.99
C SER A 283 25.39 0.09 21.95
N GLY A 284 25.63 -0.88 22.84
CA GLY A 284 24.57 -1.71 23.43
C GLY A 284 23.79 -1.12 24.61
N GLY A 285 22.65 -1.74 24.90
CA GLY A 285 21.96 -1.65 26.20
C GLY A 285 20.47 -1.35 26.12
N ASN A 286 19.67 -2.41 26.19
CA ASN A 286 18.24 -2.54 26.56
C ASN A 286 17.17 -1.60 25.98
N ASP A 287 16.25 -2.24 25.25
CA ASP A 287 14.90 -1.81 24.86
C ASP A 287 14.22 -0.79 25.78
N THR A 288 13.70 0.29 25.17
CA THR A 288 12.30 0.70 25.34
C THR A 288 11.79 1.38 24.06
N ASP A 289 10.73 0.79 23.51
CA ASP A 289 9.97 1.16 22.32
C ASP A 289 9.60 2.66 22.24
N ASN A 290 10.19 3.39 21.28
CA ASN A 290 9.52 4.51 20.58
C ASN A 290 10.22 4.99 19.28
N ASN A 291 11.15 4.23 18.70
CA ASN A 291 11.88 4.63 17.49
C ASN A 291 11.39 3.91 16.22
N LEU A 292 10.43 4.52 15.53
CA LEU A 292 9.90 4.07 14.23
C LEU A 292 10.68 4.71 13.08
N TRP A 293 11.88 4.20 12.80
CA TRP A 293 12.47 4.34 11.47
C TRP A 293 11.95 3.19 10.61
N PHE A 294 11.29 3.54 9.51
CA PHE A 294 10.63 2.61 8.58
C PHE A 294 11.65 1.65 7.96
N ASP A 295 11.90 0.53 8.63
CA ASP A 295 12.70 -0.59 8.11
C ASP A 295 11.80 -1.49 7.27
N SER A 296 12.00 -1.47 5.95
CA SER A 296 11.26 -2.30 4.99
C SER A 296 11.45 -3.81 5.21
N LYS A 297 12.58 -4.25 5.81
CA LYS A 297 12.81 -5.65 6.23
C LYS A 297 11.85 -6.09 7.35
N ARG A 298 11.24 -5.14 8.07
CA ARG A 298 10.36 -5.39 9.23
C ARG A 298 8.88 -5.12 8.95
N LEU A 299 8.51 -4.43 7.86
CA LEU A 299 7.12 -4.05 7.57
C LEU A 299 6.13 -5.23 7.53
N GLY A 300 6.58 -6.43 7.14
CA GLY A 300 5.77 -7.66 7.15
C GLY A 300 5.93 -8.54 8.41
N LYS A 301 6.91 -8.27 9.28
CA LYS A 301 7.14 -9.02 10.52
C LYS A 301 6.57 -8.21 11.67
N SER A 302 5.36 -8.57 12.13
CA SER A 302 4.80 -8.07 13.39
C SER A 302 5.83 -8.26 14.51
N GLN A 303 6.51 -7.19 14.92
CA GLN A 303 7.44 -7.21 16.04
C GLN A 303 6.60 -7.16 17.32
N GLY A 304 6.29 -8.34 17.85
CA GLY A 304 5.36 -8.47 18.97
C GLY A 304 3.95 -7.99 18.61
N ALA A 305 3.28 -7.33 19.56
CA ALA A 305 1.90 -6.87 19.42
C ALA A 305 1.72 -5.55 18.65
N ASN A 306 2.78 -5.01 18.02
CA ASN A 306 2.69 -3.81 17.18
C ASN A 306 2.36 -4.21 15.74
N ILE A 307 1.13 -3.90 15.31
CA ILE A 307 0.65 -4.18 13.94
C ILE A 307 0.68 -2.89 13.12
N VAL A 308 1.33 -2.95 11.96
CA VAL A 308 1.35 -1.87 10.97
C VAL A 308 0.46 -2.27 9.80
N VAL A 309 -0.43 -1.37 9.39
CA VAL A 309 -1.35 -1.58 8.27
C VAL A 309 -1.31 -0.39 7.32
N GLN A 310 -1.58 -0.61 6.04
CA GLN A 310 -1.67 0.49 5.07
C GLN A 310 -3.13 0.94 4.93
N ASP A 311 -3.42 2.19 5.24
CA ASP A 311 -4.70 2.83 4.92
C ASP A 311 -4.86 2.92 3.41
N ARG A 312 -5.91 2.28 2.88
CA ARG A 312 -6.15 2.18 1.44
C ARG A 312 -6.49 3.52 0.79
N GLU A 313 -7.21 4.39 1.49
CA GLU A 313 -7.68 5.65 0.92
C GLU A 313 -6.53 6.65 0.84
N THR A 314 -5.73 6.74 1.90
CA THR A 314 -4.66 7.73 2.02
C THR A 314 -3.30 7.20 1.57
N GLY A 315 -3.12 5.88 1.53
CA GLY A 315 -1.85 5.20 1.30
C GLY A 315 -0.95 5.13 2.53
N ARG A 316 -1.31 5.79 3.64
CA ARG A 316 -0.44 5.91 4.81
C ARG A 316 -0.28 4.59 5.56
N MET A 317 0.93 4.33 6.03
CA MET A 317 1.17 3.29 7.03
C MET A 317 0.70 3.78 8.40
N VAL A 318 -0.21 3.04 9.03
CA VAL A 318 -0.79 3.37 10.34
C VAL A 318 -0.64 2.20 11.31
N HIS A 319 -0.47 2.52 12.59
CA HIS A 319 -0.41 1.50 13.64
C HIS A 319 -1.80 1.17 14.18
N GLU A 320 -2.05 -0.11 14.38
CA GLU A 320 -3.23 -0.54 15.14
C GLU A 320 -3.08 -0.13 16.62
N LYS A 321 -4.05 0.64 17.11
CA LYS A 321 -4.10 1.06 18.51
C LYS A 321 -4.54 -0.09 19.42
N ILE A 322 -3.57 -0.85 19.91
CA ILE A 322 -3.80 -1.93 20.87
C ILE A 322 -3.47 -1.43 22.29
N PRO A 323 -4.36 -1.60 23.28
CA PRO A 323 -4.06 -1.24 24.66
C PRO A 323 -2.78 -1.94 25.19
N ALA A 324 -1.95 -1.21 25.93
CA ALA A 324 -0.65 -1.70 26.39
C ALA A 324 -0.73 -3.03 27.14
N TYR A 325 -1.73 -3.22 28.00
CA TYR A 325 -1.92 -4.47 28.75
C TYR A 325 -2.20 -5.68 27.83
N ILE A 326 -2.93 -5.49 26.73
CA ILE A 326 -3.13 -6.54 25.71
C ILE A 326 -1.81 -6.83 25.03
N LYS A 327 -1.04 -5.79 24.66
CA LYS A 327 0.29 -5.98 24.06
C LYS A 327 1.20 -6.81 24.97
N THR A 328 1.26 -6.47 26.27
CA THR A 328 2.04 -7.23 27.27
C THR A 328 1.59 -8.69 27.36
N CYS A 329 0.28 -8.95 27.45
CA CYS A 329 -0.24 -10.32 27.51
C CYS A 329 0.09 -11.11 26.23
N MET A 330 -0.05 -10.47 25.08
CA MET A 330 0.26 -11.08 23.78
C MET A 330 1.75 -11.40 23.63
N SER A 331 2.63 -10.49 24.05
CA SER A 331 4.07 -10.76 24.09
C SER A 331 4.41 -11.89 25.06
N MET A 332 3.70 -12.06 26.18
CA MET A 332 3.92 -13.20 27.09
C MET A 332 3.47 -14.55 26.51
N MET A 333 2.42 -14.56 25.67
CA MET A 333 1.91 -15.78 25.06
C MET A 333 2.65 -16.17 23.78
N TYR A 334 3.09 -15.18 23.01
CA TYR A 334 3.56 -15.37 21.63
C TYR A 334 4.87 -14.64 21.30
N GLY A 335 5.49 -13.94 22.26
CA GLY A 335 6.77 -13.23 22.07
C GLY A 335 7.92 -14.19 21.88
N GLY A 336 8.66 -14.01 20.78
CA GLY A 336 9.74 -14.89 20.35
C GLY A 336 10.99 -14.76 21.20
N ASP A 337 11.14 -15.67 22.16
CA ASP A 337 12.32 -16.50 22.26
C ASP A 337 11.88 -17.90 22.69
N VAL A 338 12.49 -18.91 22.07
CA VAL A 338 12.08 -20.32 22.11
C VAL A 338 12.17 -20.87 23.53
N ARG A 339 11.10 -20.66 24.31
CA ARG A 339 10.63 -21.37 25.52
C ARG A 339 9.60 -20.48 26.22
N ALA A 340 8.45 -20.27 25.60
CA ALA A 340 7.27 -19.94 26.40
C ALA A 340 6.99 -21.16 27.28
N SER A 341 7.51 -21.18 28.51
CA SER A 341 7.28 -22.27 29.45
C SER A 341 5.77 -22.50 29.58
N ALA A 342 5.33 -23.74 29.77
CA ALA A 342 3.91 -24.03 29.99
C ALA A 342 3.27 -23.11 31.06
N LEU A 343 4.08 -22.70 32.05
CA LEU A 343 3.70 -21.75 33.08
C LEU A 343 3.44 -20.31 32.56
N GLN A 344 4.21 -19.81 31.59
CA GLN A 344 3.96 -18.51 30.95
C GLN A 344 2.67 -18.51 30.12
N LEU A 345 2.42 -19.60 29.38
CA LEU A 345 1.15 -19.78 28.64
C LEU A 345 -0.04 -19.87 29.59
N VAL A 346 0.08 -20.60 30.70
CA VAL A 346 -0.96 -20.70 31.74
C VAL A 346 -1.20 -19.34 32.41
N ASN A 347 -0.15 -18.62 32.77
CA ASN A 347 -0.26 -17.30 33.39
C ASN A 347 -0.85 -16.26 32.43
N GLY A 348 -0.44 -16.23 31.17
CA GLY A 348 -1.01 -15.36 30.14
C GLY A 348 -2.50 -15.62 29.89
N LYS A 349 -2.89 -16.90 29.74
CA LYS A 349 -4.30 -17.30 29.61
C LYS A 349 -5.12 -16.96 30.85
N ALA A 350 -4.58 -17.16 32.05
CA ALA A 350 -5.25 -16.83 33.30
C ALA A 350 -5.42 -15.30 33.50
N ILE A 351 -4.41 -14.52 33.11
CA ILE A 351 -4.47 -13.05 33.12
C ILE A 351 -5.52 -12.55 32.15
N LEU A 352 -5.52 -13.04 30.90
CA LEU A 352 -6.55 -12.69 29.92
C LEU A 352 -7.94 -13.08 30.40
N LYS A 353 -8.12 -14.29 30.95
CA LYS A 353 -9.42 -14.74 31.48
C LYS A 353 -9.90 -13.91 32.67
N LYS A 354 -8.99 -13.43 33.54
CA LYS A 354 -9.32 -12.57 34.69
C LYS A 354 -9.58 -11.11 34.29
N MET A 355 -8.91 -10.62 33.25
CA MET A 355 -9.05 -9.25 32.75
C MET A 355 -10.16 -9.10 31.71
N THR A 356 -10.60 -10.21 31.11
CA THR A 356 -11.73 -10.26 30.18
C THR A 356 -13.01 -10.40 30.98
N MET A 357 -13.79 -9.33 31.04
CA MET A 357 -15.19 -9.44 31.40
C MET A 357 -15.90 -10.32 30.36
N SER A 358 -16.78 -11.24 30.78
CA SER A 358 -17.55 -12.04 29.81
C SER A 358 -18.28 -11.08 28.87
N ALA A 359 -18.33 -11.40 27.61
CA ALA A 359 -18.87 -10.46 26.63
C ALA A 359 -20.38 -10.18 26.82
N GLU A 360 -21.11 -11.10 27.47
CA GLU A 360 -22.46 -10.89 27.99
C GLU A 360 -22.54 -9.76 29.02
N SER A 361 -21.48 -9.56 29.81
CA SER A 361 -21.46 -8.49 30.81
C SER A 361 -21.45 -7.09 30.20
N TYR A 362 -21.08 -6.95 28.92
CA TYR A 362 -21.19 -5.72 28.15
C TYR A 362 -22.63 -5.41 27.68
N ASN A 363 -23.60 -6.29 27.94
CA ASN A 363 -25.02 -6.00 27.82
C ASN A 363 -25.58 -5.25 29.05
N LYS A 364 -24.80 -5.11 30.14
CA LYS A 364 -25.28 -4.46 31.37
C LYS A 364 -25.36 -2.93 31.18
N PRO A 365 -26.43 -2.25 31.66
CA PRO A 365 -26.58 -0.81 31.47
C PRO A 365 -25.45 0.05 32.04
N ASN A 366 -24.79 -0.42 33.11
CA ASN A 366 -23.68 0.30 33.73
C ASN A 366 -22.42 0.40 32.83
N THR A 367 -22.37 -0.30 31.70
CA THR A 367 -21.24 -0.29 30.76
C THR A 367 -21.24 0.88 29.79
N VAL A 368 -22.33 1.65 29.73
CA VAL A 368 -22.40 2.92 28.96
C VAL A 368 -21.26 3.87 29.35
N LYS A 369 -20.85 3.86 30.62
CA LYS A 369 -19.73 4.68 31.12
C LYS A 369 -18.38 4.40 30.44
N ASN A 370 -18.23 3.24 29.80
CA ASN A 370 -17.00 2.86 29.10
C ASN A 370 -16.93 3.47 27.69
N ILE A 371 -18.07 3.87 27.10
CA ILE A 371 -18.16 4.35 25.72
C ILE A 371 -17.30 5.61 25.48
N PRO A 372 -17.35 6.67 26.32
CA PRO A 372 -16.56 7.88 26.06
C PRO A 372 -15.05 7.64 26.08
N GLY A 373 -14.57 6.81 27.01
CA GLY A 373 -13.16 6.43 27.10
C GLY A 373 -12.70 5.64 25.86
N PHE A 374 -13.56 4.75 25.37
CA PHE A 374 -13.33 3.97 24.16
C PHE A 374 -13.24 4.85 22.90
N ILE A 375 -14.19 5.77 22.72
CA ILE A 375 -14.20 6.75 21.63
C ILE A 375 -12.91 7.57 21.63
N LYS A 376 -12.50 8.08 22.80
CA LYS A 376 -11.29 8.90 22.94
C LYS A 376 -10.02 8.10 22.62
N PHE A 377 -9.89 6.89 23.14
CA PHE A 377 -8.70 6.06 22.92
C PHE A 377 -8.52 5.69 21.44
N HIS A 378 -9.60 5.21 20.80
CA HIS A 378 -9.57 4.78 19.42
C HIS A 378 -9.75 5.93 18.41
N ASN A 379 -10.09 7.13 18.86
CA ASN A 379 -10.40 8.30 18.02
C ASN A 379 -11.55 8.01 17.02
N LEU A 380 -12.66 7.47 17.53
CA LEU A 380 -13.79 7.07 16.68
C LEU A 380 -14.55 8.27 16.15
N ASN A 381 -14.83 8.26 14.85
CA ASN A 381 -15.66 9.27 14.22
C ASN A 381 -17.15 8.98 14.48
N MET A 382 -17.71 9.63 15.49
CA MET A 382 -19.13 9.46 15.84
C MET A 382 -20.10 10.18 14.88
N THR A 383 -19.62 11.00 13.94
CA THR A 383 -20.51 11.65 12.95
C THR A 383 -21.07 10.65 11.94
N GLU A 384 -20.38 9.52 11.74
CA GLU A 384 -20.79 8.41 10.87
C GLU A 384 -21.85 7.51 11.52
N SER A 385 -21.97 7.54 12.85
CA SER A 385 -22.96 6.73 13.58
C SER A 385 -24.38 7.19 13.26
N LEU A 386 -25.30 6.23 13.04
CA LEU A 386 -26.71 6.53 12.82
C LEU A 386 -27.35 7.19 14.04
N HIS A 387 -26.93 6.79 15.24
CA HIS A 387 -27.45 7.29 16.51
C HIS A 387 -26.35 7.97 17.34
N PRO A 388 -26.69 9.02 18.13
CA PRO A 388 -25.75 9.65 19.05
C PRO A 388 -25.41 8.73 20.23
N VAL A 389 -24.32 9.03 20.94
CA VAL A 389 -23.84 8.23 22.09
C VAL A 389 -24.90 8.05 23.18
N SER A 390 -25.76 9.04 23.39
CA SER A 390 -26.84 8.99 24.40
C SER A 390 -27.95 7.99 24.09
N HIS A 391 -28.00 7.45 22.87
CA HIS A 391 -29.00 6.46 22.46
C HIS A 391 -28.71 5.05 23.02
N PHE A 392 -27.43 4.70 23.18
CA PHE A 392 -27.02 3.34 23.51
C PHE A 392 -27.25 3.02 25.00
N LYS A 393 -27.93 1.91 25.29
CA LYS A 393 -28.29 1.49 26.65
C LYS A 393 -27.19 0.69 27.33
N ASN A 394 -26.24 0.16 26.57
CA ASN A 394 -25.10 -0.61 27.05
C ASN A 394 -23.95 -0.51 26.03
N PHE A 395 -22.79 -1.03 26.37
CA PHE A 395 -21.61 -0.96 25.51
C PHE A 395 -21.75 -1.79 24.24
N ASN A 396 -22.40 -2.96 24.30
CA ASN A 396 -22.60 -3.80 23.12
C ASN A 396 -23.46 -3.12 22.06
N GLU A 397 -24.55 -2.44 22.44
CA GLU A 397 -25.36 -1.62 21.52
C GLU A 397 -24.54 -0.56 20.78
N PHE A 398 -23.56 0.04 21.46
CA PHE A 398 -22.61 0.97 20.85
C PHE A 398 -21.60 0.26 19.94
N PHE A 399 -21.15 -0.93 20.31
CA PHE A 399 -20.14 -1.69 19.57
C PHE A 399 -20.65 -2.14 18.20
N TYR A 400 -21.86 -2.71 18.15
CA TYR A 400 -22.55 -3.07 16.90
C TYR A 400 -23.45 -1.94 16.37
N ARG A 401 -23.17 -0.67 16.69
CA ARG A 401 -23.96 0.47 16.21
C ARG A 401 -24.12 0.44 14.68
N HIS A 402 -25.26 0.91 14.19
CA HIS A 402 -25.43 1.17 12.76
C HIS A 402 -24.67 2.44 12.37
N LEU A 403 -24.13 2.45 11.16
CA LEU A 403 -23.63 3.66 10.52
C LEU A 403 -24.69 4.24 9.58
N LYS A 404 -24.53 5.52 9.25
CA LYS A 404 -25.35 6.17 8.23
C LYS A 404 -25.00 5.60 6.84
N PRO A 405 -25.97 5.38 5.94
CA PRO A 405 -25.71 4.83 4.61
C PRO A 405 -24.64 5.60 3.83
N GLU A 406 -24.64 6.93 3.90
CA GLU A 406 -23.66 7.79 3.23
C GLU A 406 -22.22 7.65 3.76
N ALA A 407 -22.03 7.07 4.96
CA ALA A 407 -20.71 6.80 5.49
C ALA A 407 -20.05 5.57 4.83
N ARG A 408 -20.84 4.65 4.28
CA ARG A 408 -20.38 3.43 3.61
C ARG A 408 -21.13 3.23 2.28
N PRO A 409 -20.90 4.11 1.29
CA PRO A 409 -21.50 3.93 -0.03
C PRO A 409 -21.00 2.63 -0.64
N ILE A 410 -21.92 1.81 -1.16
CA ILE A 410 -21.58 0.57 -1.84
C ILE A 410 -20.98 0.93 -3.21
N CYS A 411 -19.91 0.24 -3.60
CA CYS A 411 -19.28 0.44 -4.90
C CYS A 411 -20.26 0.07 -6.03
N GLU A 412 -20.93 1.08 -6.59
CA GLU A 412 -21.92 0.94 -7.67
C GLU A 412 -21.31 0.92 -9.08
N HIS A 413 -20.05 1.38 -9.24
CA HIS A 413 -19.48 1.72 -10.56
C HIS A 413 -19.22 0.55 -11.53
N LEU A 414 -19.62 -0.65 -11.17
CA LEU A 414 -19.46 -1.86 -11.98
C LEU A 414 -20.58 -2.83 -11.56
N ASP A 415 -21.17 -3.51 -12.55
CA ASP A 415 -22.33 -4.42 -12.49
C ASP A 415 -22.29 -5.50 -11.36
N SER A 416 -23.20 -6.48 -11.39
CA SER A 416 -23.20 -7.66 -10.50
C SER A 416 -21.85 -8.39 -10.39
N GLY A 417 -20.91 -8.15 -11.32
CA GLY A 417 -19.55 -8.70 -11.34
C GLY A 417 -18.54 -8.04 -10.39
N VAL A 418 -18.95 -7.26 -9.38
CA VAL A 418 -18.03 -6.70 -8.37
C VAL A 418 -18.29 -7.25 -6.99
N CYS A 419 -17.20 -7.72 -6.38
CA CYS A 419 -17.12 -8.08 -4.99
C CYS A 419 -16.77 -6.83 -4.19
N VAL A 420 -17.48 -6.59 -3.10
CA VAL A 420 -17.19 -5.50 -2.15
C VAL A 420 -16.60 -6.04 -0.86
N MET A 421 -15.96 -5.16 -0.11
CA MET A 421 -15.44 -5.45 1.22
C MET A 421 -16.59 -5.73 2.18
N PRO A 422 -16.58 -6.88 2.89
CA PRO A 422 -17.68 -7.29 3.75
C PRO A 422 -17.68 -6.56 5.11
N ALA A 423 -16.62 -5.84 5.46
CA ALA A 423 -16.50 -5.15 6.75
C ALA A 423 -15.48 -4.01 6.68
N ASP A 424 -15.55 -3.10 7.66
CA ASP A 424 -14.40 -2.26 7.99
C ASP A 424 -13.36 -3.15 8.66
N ALA A 425 -12.18 -3.28 8.05
CA ALA A 425 -11.25 -4.31 8.46
C ALA A 425 -9.80 -4.02 8.07
N ARG A 426 -8.90 -4.76 8.70
CA ARG A 426 -7.56 -5.06 8.17
C ARG A 426 -7.70 -6.27 7.23
N CYS A 427 -7.47 -6.06 5.95
CA CYS A 427 -7.71 -7.04 4.91
C CYS A 427 -6.42 -7.55 4.25
N VAL A 428 -6.37 -8.86 4.02
CA VAL A 428 -5.40 -9.52 3.14
C VAL A 428 -6.13 -10.44 2.17
N VAL A 429 -5.59 -10.57 0.97
CA VAL A 429 -6.17 -11.36 -0.12
C VAL A 429 -5.12 -12.24 -0.78
N PHE A 430 -5.51 -13.45 -1.15
CA PHE A 430 -4.66 -14.43 -1.79
C PHE A 430 -5.40 -15.06 -2.98
N PRO A 431 -4.90 -14.89 -4.21
CA PRO A 431 -5.43 -15.58 -5.39
C PRO A 431 -5.53 -17.10 -5.25
N THR A 432 -4.72 -17.73 -4.38
CA THR A 432 -4.80 -19.15 -4.08
C THR A 432 -4.69 -19.42 -2.57
N ILE A 433 -5.36 -20.48 -2.09
CA ILE A 433 -5.22 -20.95 -0.70
C ILE A 433 -3.75 -21.28 -0.38
N ALA A 434 -3.04 -21.93 -1.29
CA ALA A 434 -1.62 -22.27 -1.12
C ALA A 434 -0.72 -21.05 -0.86
N GLN A 435 -1.02 -19.90 -1.49
CA GLN A 435 -0.29 -18.67 -1.22
C GLN A 435 -0.58 -18.12 0.17
N SER A 436 -1.83 -18.27 0.64
CA SER A 436 -2.24 -17.80 1.97
C SER A 436 -1.52 -18.54 3.10
N THR A 437 -1.34 -19.87 2.99
CA THR A 437 -0.63 -20.68 3.97
C THR A 437 0.88 -20.45 3.92
N ALA A 438 1.45 -20.20 2.74
CA ALA A 438 2.86 -19.87 2.60
C ALA A 438 3.23 -18.50 3.22
N LEU A 439 2.38 -17.49 3.07
CA LEU A 439 2.73 -16.09 3.40
C LEU A 439 2.12 -15.60 4.71
N TRP A 440 0.94 -16.08 5.09
CA TRP A 440 0.14 -15.50 6.16
C TRP A 440 -0.24 -16.51 7.25
N ILE A 441 -0.87 -17.61 6.86
CA ILE A 441 -1.36 -18.63 7.80
C ILE A 441 -0.26 -19.67 7.99
N LYS A 442 0.63 -19.43 8.95
CA LYS A 442 1.81 -20.28 9.19
C LYS A 442 1.54 -21.53 10.04
N GLY A 443 0.29 -21.79 10.40
CA GLY A 443 -0.08 -23.01 11.11
C GLY A 443 -0.06 -24.20 10.15
N GLU A 444 0.65 -25.28 10.52
CA GLU A 444 0.68 -26.53 9.75
C GLU A 444 -0.70 -27.22 9.68
N GLU A 445 -1.67 -26.77 10.48
CA GLU A 445 -2.98 -27.41 10.64
C GLU A 445 -4.13 -26.70 9.89
N PHE A 446 -3.93 -25.50 9.35
CA PHE A 446 -5.00 -24.80 8.64
C PHE A 446 -5.28 -25.45 7.28
N THR A 447 -6.52 -25.91 7.09
CA THR A 447 -7.05 -26.39 5.82
C THR A 447 -8.47 -25.91 5.61
N LEU A 448 -8.98 -25.93 4.37
CA LEU A 448 -10.40 -25.68 4.14
C LEU A 448 -11.29 -26.75 4.80
N THR A 449 -10.78 -27.97 4.96
CA THR A 449 -11.48 -29.04 5.68
C THR A 449 -11.67 -28.69 7.15
N THR A 450 -10.63 -28.21 7.84
CA THR A 450 -10.75 -27.78 9.25
C THR A 450 -11.61 -26.53 9.36
N LEU A 451 -11.50 -25.58 8.40
CA LEU A 451 -12.30 -24.37 8.36
C LEU A 451 -13.80 -24.67 8.18
N PHE A 452 -14.17 -25.53 7.24
CA PHE A 452 -15.57 -25.80 6.91
C PHE A 452 -16.20 -26.94 7.72
N GLN A 453 -15.38 -27.82 8.30
CA GLN A 453 -15.82 -29.14 8.81
C GLN A 453 -16.66 -29.91 7.78
N ASN A 454 -16.28 -29.78 6.50
CA ASN A 454 -16.96 -30.38 5.36
C ASN A 454 -15.93 -30.66 4.26
N GLU A 455 -15.55 -31.94 4.11
CA GLU A 455 -14.54 -32.39 3.12
C GLU A 455 -14.98 -32.17 1.67
N GLU A 456 -16.26 -32.36 1.37
CA GLU A 456 -16.79 -32.21 0.01
C GLU A 456 -16.70 -30.74 -0.44
N LEU A 457 -17.17 -29.82 0.41
CA LEU A 457 -17.09 -28.39 0.13
C LEU A 457 -15.63 -27.92 0.06
N ALA A 458 -14.77 -28.42 0.96
CA ALA A 458 -13.35 -28.11 0.94
C ALA A 458 -12.68 -28.54 -0.36
N GLY A 459 -12.95 -29.76 -0.83
CA GLY A 459 -12.41 -30.28 -2.09
C GLY A 459 -12.87 -29.49 -3.33
N GLN A 460 -14.10 -28.94 -3.31
CA GLN A 460 -14.59 -28.06 -4.39
C GLN A 460 -13.86 -26.71 -4.45
N MET A 461 -13.20 -26.29 -3.36
CA MET A 461 -12.63 -24.95 -3.21
C MET A 461 -11.12 -24.95 -2.89
N GLU A 462 -10.45 -26.10 -2.96
CA GLU A 462 -9.03 -26.27 -2.55
C GLU A 462 -8.08 -25.33 -3.30
N ASP A 463 -8.31 -25.16 -4.60
CA ASP A 463 -7.57 -24.22 -5.48
C ASP A 463 -8.18 -22.80 -5.50
N GLY A 464 -9.07 -22.51 -4.55
CA GLY A 464 -9.83 -21.28 -4.46
C GLY A 464 -9.00 -20.06 -4.06
N ALA A 465 -9.65 -18.90 -4.11
CA ALA A 465 -9.10 -17.64 -3.63
C ALA A 465 -9.60 -17.32 -2.22
N LEU A 466 -8.79 -16.62 -1.43
CA LEU A 466 -9.05 -16.32 -0.01
C LEU A 466 -9.00 -14.82 0.25
N MET A 467 -9.99 -14.29 0.93
CA MET A 467 -10.00 -12.94 1.50
C MET A 467 -10.20 -13.03 3.01
N ILE A 468 -9.31 -12.43 3.79
CA ILE A 468 -9.37 -12.41 5.25
C ILE A 468 -9.57 -10.96 5.68
N SER A 469 -10.70 -10.67 6.29
CA SER A 469 -11.05 -9.35 6.83
C SER A 469 -11.10 -9.42 8.36
N ARG A 470 -10.04 -8.92 9.02
CA ARG A 470 -9.92 -8.89 10.47
C ARG A 470 -10.40 -7.55 11.03
N LEU A 471 -11.40 -7.59 11.90
CA LEU A 471 -11.98 -6.42 12.53
C LEU A 471 -11.29 -6.19 13.88
N ALA A 472 -10.63 -5.04 14.01
CA ALA A 472 -10.09 -4.56 15.28
C ALA A 472 -11.20 -3.86 16.08
N PRO A 473 -11.08 -3.75 17.42
CA PRO A 473 -12.15 -3.19 18.27
C PRO A 473 -12.67 -1.80 17.87
N GLN A 474 -11.85 -0.97 17.22
CA GLN A 474 -12.27 0.35 16.73
C GLN A 474 -13.20 0.33 15.51
N ASP A 475 -13.27 -0.79 14.80
CA ASP A 475 -13.93 -0.87 13.50
C ASP A 475 -15.46 -0.92 13.67
N TYR A 476 -16.15 -0.85 12.54
CA TYR A 476 -17.58 -1.13 12.47
C TYR A 476 -17.82 -2.65 12.48
N HIS A 477 -18.45 -3.16 13.54
CA HIS A 477 -18.57 -4.60 13.81
C HIS A 477 -19.84 -5.26 13.25
N ARG A 478 -20.40 -4.71 12.16
CA ARG A 478 -21.36 -5.44 11.33
C ARG A 478 -20.69 -5.82 10.03
N THR A 479 -21.02 -7.01 9.55
CA THR A 479 -20.52 -7.55 8.29
C THR A 479 -21.66 -7.69 7.29
N HIS A 480 -21.32 -7.48 6.04
CA HIS A 480 -22.22 -7.35 4.91
C HIS A 480 -21.85 -8.36 3.82
N PHE A 481 -22.81 -8.68 2.97
CA PHE A 481 -22.61 -9.58 1.86
C PHE A 481 -21.59 -9.00 0.85
N PRO A 482 -20.50 -9.73 0.53
CA PRO A 482 -19.51 -9.23 -0.41
C PRO A 482 -19.98 -9.32 -1.87
N VAL A 483 -20.96 -10.17 -2.18
CA VAL A 483 -21.48 -10.42 -3.53
C VAL A 483 -22.99 -10.53 -3.52
N THR A 484 -23.62 -10.26 -4.67
CA THR A 484 -25.05 -10.52 -4.90
C THR A 484 -25.26 -12.01 -5.18
N GLY A 485 -26.31 -12.60 -4.61
CA GLY A 485 -26.62 -14.02 -4.81
C GLY A 485 -27.76 -14.53 -3.94
N THR A 486 -27.88 -15.85 -3.86
CA THR A 486 -28.84 -16.55 -2.97
C THR A 486 -28.10 -17.19 -1.81
N VAL A 487 -28.58 -17.01 -0.58
CA VAL A 487 -28.05 -17.73 0.58
C VAL A 487 -28.48 -19.20 0.49
N ARG A 488 -27.52 -20.08 0.19
CA ARG A 488 -27.77 -21.53 0.06
C ARG A 488 -27.96 -22.18 1.43
N SER A 489 -27.07 -21.92 2.38
CA SER A 489 -27.11 -22.53 3.71
C SER A 489 -26.35 -21.71 4.75
N ILE A 490 -26.71 -21.88 6.02
CA ILE A 490 -26.04 -21.28 7.18
C ILE A 490 -25.76 -22.37 8.21
N THR A 491 -24.47 -22.67 8.44
CA THR A 491 -24.04 -23.70 9.41
C THR A 491 -23.32 -23.05 10.58
N GLU A 492 -23.78 -23.31 11.80
CA GLU A 492 -23.08 -22.88 13.01
C GLU A 492 -22.15 -23.97 13.52
N LEU A 493 -20.89 -23.62 13.78
CA LEU A 493 -19.88 -24.51 14.35
C LEU A 493 -19.45 -24.02 15.72
N SER A 494 -19.58 -24.89 16.71
CA SER A 494 -19.04 -24.65 18.06
C SER A 494 -17.52 -24.64 18.04
N GLY A 495 -16.89 -23.87 18.92
CA GLY A 495 -15.45 -23.81 19.02
C GLY A 495 -14.98 -22.96 20.19
N VAL A 496 -13.68 -22.68 20.21
CA VAL A 496 -13.04 -21.80 21.20
C VAL A 496 -13.01 -20.35 20.71
N PHE A 497 -12.30 -19.48 21.43
CA PHE A 497 -12.18 -18.06 21.13
C PHE A 497 -10.72 -17.59 21.23
N TYR A 498 -9.84 -18.17 20.42
CA TYR A 498 -8.48 -17.68 20.24
C TYR A 498 -8.47 -16.28 19.63
N THR A 499 -7.38 -15.54 19.84
CA THR A 499 -7.22 -14.20 19.28
C THR A 499 -6.86 -14.30 17.80
N VAL A 500 -7.48 -13.46 17.00
CA VAL A 500 -7.24 -13.35 15.55
C VAL A 500 -6.12 -12.37 15.22
N ASN A 501 -5.39 -11.87 16.23
CA ASN A 501 -4.23 -11.02 16.01
C ASN A 501 -3.21 -11.74 15.08
N PRO A 502 -2.58 -11.05 14.13
CA PRO A 502 -1.63 -11.64 13.19
C PRO A 502 -0.53 -12.48 13.84
N VAL A 503 -0.08 -12.13 15.05
CA VAL A 503 0.92 -12.92 15.79
C VAL A 503 0.41 -14.34 16.09
N ALA A 504 -0.87 -14.48 16.44
CA ALA A 504 -1.47 -15.78 16.72
C ALA A 504 -1.82 -16.54 15.43
N VAL A 505 -2.33 -15.85 14.40
CA VAL A 505 -2.61 -16.44 13.08
C VAL A 505 -1.34 -17.01 12.42
N ARG A 506 -0.19 -16.39 12.70
CA ARG A 506 1.12 -16.82 12.20
C ARG A 506 1.84 -17.80 13.15
N SER A 507 1.12 -18.40 14.09
CA SER A 507 1.63 -19.42 15.00
C SER A 507 1.20 -20.83 14.55
N HIS A 508 1.50 -21.85 15.36
CA HIS A 508 1.12 -23.24 15.08
C HIS A 508 -0.37 -23.55 15.36
N ILE A 509 -1.13 -22.61 15.94
CA ILE A 509 -2.53 -22.81 16.32
C ILE A 509 -3.45 -22.52 15.13
N ASP A 510 -4.38 -23.42 14.81
CA ASP A 510 -5.44 -23.16 13.82
C ASP A 510 -6.54 -22.26 14.41
N VAL A 511 -6.25 -20.95 14.46
CA VAL A 511 -7.15 -19.92 14.98
C VAL A 511 -8.48 -19.89 14.21
N TYR A 512 -8.50 -20.21 12.92
CA TYR A 512 -9.70 -20.09 12.10
C TYR A 512 -10.58 -21.35 12.17
N GLY A 513 -9.98 -22.54 12.16
CA GLY A 513 -10.69 -23.83 12.22
C GLY A 513 -11.13 -24.25 13.62
N GLU A 514 -10.47 -23.79 14.69
CA GLU A 514 -10.86 -24.12 16.07
C GLU A 514 -11.87 -23.13 16.68
N ASN A 515 -11.91 -21.88 16.20
CA ASN A 515 -12.79 -20.88 16.78
C ASN A 515 -14.27 -21.13 16.43
N ARG A 516 -15.16 -20.71 17.34
CA ARG A 516 -16.60 -20.68 17.07
C ARG A 516 -16.87 -19.79 15.86
N ARG A 517 -17.69 -20.28 14.93
CA ARG A 517 -17.95 -19.59 13.66
C ARG A 517 -19.27 -19.99 13.01
N ASN A 518 -19.74 -19.15 12.10
CA ASN A 518 -20.87 -19.44 11.22
C ASN A 518 -20.38 -19.47 9.77
N ILE A 519 -20.80 -20.46 9.01
CA ILE A 519 -20.50 -20.62 7.58
C ILE A 519 -21.75 -20.26 6.80
N VAL A 520 -21.63 -19.28 5.91
CA VAL A 520 -22.69 -18.85 5.00
C VAL A 520 -22.25 -19.17 3.57
N ILE A 521 -22.99 -20.04 2.90
CA ILE A 521 -22.74 -20.40 1.50
C ILE A 521 -23.67 -19.57 0.62
N ILE A 522 -23.10 -18.89 -0.37
CA ILE A 522 -23.81 -18.00 -1.29
C ILE A 522 -23.63 -18.52 -2.71
N ASP A 523 -24.72 -18.64 -3.44
CA ASP A 523 -24.71 -18.87 -4.88
C ASP A 523 -24.82 -17.56 -5.63
N SER A 524 -23.71 -17.14 -6.22
CA SER A 524 -23.62 -15.91 -7.01
C SER A 524 -23.56 -16.23 -8.50
N GLU A 525 -24.33 -15.51 -9.31
CA GLU A 525 -24.30 -15.66 -10.77
C GLU A 525 -22.92 -15.31 -11.36
N CYS A 526 -22.25 -14.28 -10.81
CA CYS A 526 -20.98 -13.81 -11.33
C CYS A 526 -19.77 -14.55 -10.73
N PHE A 527 -19.85 -14.97 -9.47
CA PHE A 527 -18.72 -15.54 -8.73
C PHE A 527 -18.84 -17.06 -8.48
N GLY A 528 -19.95 -17.68 -8.90
CA GLY A 528 -20.27 -19.06 -8.53
C GLY A 528 -20.52 -19.20 -7.03
N THR A 529 -20.10 -20.32 -6.44
CA THR A 529 -20.21 -20.53 -4.99
C THR A 529 -19.17 -19.70 -4.24
N VAL A 530 -19.64 -18.88 -3.30
CA VAL A 530 -18.83 -18.06 -2.39
C VAL A 530 -19.16 -18.47 -0.96
N VAL A 531 -18.15 -18.67 -0.12
CA VAL A 531 -18.33 -19.08 1.28
C VAL A 531 -17.82 -17.99 2.20
N CYS A 532 -18.69 -17.39 2.99
CA CYS A 532 -18.33 -16.45 4.05
C CYS A 532 -18.31 -17.18 5.39
N VAL A 533 -17.18 -17.14 6.08
CA VAL A 533 -16.99 -17.73 7.41
C VAL A 533 -16.82 -16.61 8.43
N ILE A 534 -17.81 -16.45 9.30
CA ILE A 534 -17.91 -15.41 10.31
C ILE A 534 -17.34 -15.98 11.61
N ILE A 535 -16.13 -15.58 11.97
CA ILE A 535 -15.33 -16.18 13.05
C ILE A 535 -15.29 -15.25 14.26
N GLY A 536 -15.75 -15.75 15.41
CA GLY A 536 -15.61 -15.06 16.68
C GLY A 536 -14.23 -15.30 17.28
N ALA A 537 -13.61 -14.28 17.87
CA ALA A 537 -12.32 -14.38 18.53
C ALA A 537 -12.42 -14.07 20.03
N THR A 538 -11.27 -13.94 20.69
CA THR A 538 -11.20 -13.58 22.11
C THR A 538 -12.06 -12.35 22.42
N MET A 539 -12.77 -12.45 23.53
CA MET A 539 -13.73 -11.47 24.02
C MET A 539 -15.04 -11.37 23.22
N VAL A 540 -15.29 -12.08 22.11
CA VAL A 540 -16.56 -11.98 21.36
C VAL A 540 -17.74 -12.53 22.16
N GLY A 541 -18.81 -11.75 22.24
CA GLY A 541 -20.01 -12.13 23.00
C GLY A 541 -21.07 -12.87 22.25
N SER A 542 -21.16 -12.67 20.96
CA SER A 542 -22.12 -13.36 20.12
C SER A 542 -21.83 -13.04 18.66
N ILE A 543 -22.10 -14.01 17.81
CA ILE A 543 -22.27 -13.82 16.38
C ILE A 543 -23.78 -13.88 16.15
N VAL A 544 -24.35 -12.82 15.58
CA VAL A 544 -25.79 -12.76 15.31
C VAL A 544 -26.01 -12.61 13.81
N MET A 545 -26.69 -13.59 13.23
CA MET A 545 -27.01 -13.63 11.81
C MET A 545 -28.24 -12.77 11.51
N MET A 546 -28.20 -12.02 10.42
CA MET A 546 -29.28 -11.14 9.94
C MET A 546 -29.99 -11.68 8.70
N CYS A 547 -29.54 -12.83 8.19
CA CYS A 547 -30.08 -13.53 7.02
C CYS A 547 -30.56 -14.94 7.36
N LYS A 548 -31.29 -15.55 6.41
CA LYS A 548 -31.79 -16.92 6.46
C LYS A 548 -31.47 -17.65 5.17
N GLU A 549 -31.50 -18.99 5.24
CA GLU A 549 -31.40 -19.83 4.05
C GLU A 549 -32.53 -19.53 3.08
N GLY A 550 -32.20 -19.41 1.79
CA GLY A 550 -33.12 -19.05 0.71
C GLY A 550 -33.24 -17.55 0.42
N ASP A 551 -32.69 -16.67 1.27
CA ASP A 551 -32.77 -15.22 1.05
C ASP A 551 -32.03 -14.82 -0.24
N GLN A 552 -32.66 -13.93 -1.01
CA GLN A 552 -32.02 -13.22 -2.13
C GLN A 552 -31.33 -11.97 -1.56
N VAL A 553 -30.02 -11.86 -1.76
CA VAL A 553 -29.20 -10.81 -1.16
C VAL A 553 -28.44 -10.03 -2.21
N THR A 554 -28.32 -8.73 -1.99
CA THR A 554 -27.51 -7.82 -2.80
C THR A 554 -26.18 -7.57 -2.11
N LYS A 555 -25.09 -7.39 -2.89
CA LYS A 555 -23.81 -6.93 -2.35
C LYS A 555 -24.03 -5.66 -1.48
N GLY A 556 -23.49 -5.67 -0.27
CA GLY A 556 -23.68 -4.58 0.70
C GLY A 556 -24.88 -4.75 1.65
N ASP A 557 -25.77 -5.72 1.44
CA ASP A 557 -26.81 -6.05 2.43
C ASP A 557 -26.17 -6.57 3.73
N GLU A 558 -26.80 -6.32 4.87
CA GLU A 558 -26.28 -6.76 6.16
C GLU A 558 -26.40 -8.28 6.33
N MET A 559 -25.29 -8.93 6.67
CA MET A 559 -25.20 -10.39 6.83
C MET A 559 -25.22 -10.81 8.30
N ALA A 560 -24.41 -10.16 9.14
CA ALA A 560 -24.28 -10.49 10.55
C ALA A 560 -23.66 -9.33 11.35
N TYR A 561 -23.67 -9.42 12.68
CA TYR A 561 -22.86 -8.55 13.53
C TYR A 561 -22.20 -9.30 14.68
N PHE A 562 -21.12 -8.71 15.19
CA PHE A 562 -20.41 -9.18 16.37
C PHE A 562 -20.74 -8.30 17.58
N ALA A 563 -21.12 -8.91 18.70
CA ALA A 563 -21.03 -8.23 19.99
C ALA A 563 -19.55 -8.10 20.40
N PHE A 564 -19.26 -7.21 21.38
CA PHE A 564 -17.90 -6.81 21.76
C PHE A 564 -16.91 -7.96 21.73
N GLY A 565 -15.77 -7.77 21.06
CA GLY A 565 -14.65 -8.72 20.95
C GLY A 565 -13.92 -8.67 19.60
N GLY A 566 -12.85 -9.46 19.45
CA GLY A 566 -12.10 -9.57 18.20
C GLY A 566 -12.86 -10.41 17.15
N SER A 567 -12.88 -10.02 15.89
CA SER A 567 -13.66 -10.75 14.88
C SER A 567 -12.92 -10.84 13.55
N THR A 568 -13.21 -11.89 12.80
CA THR A 568 -12.67 -12.09 11.45
C THR A 568 -13.76 -12.64 10.55
N VAL A 569 -13.80 -12.15 9.31
CA VAL A 569 -14.58 -12.74 8.23
C VAL A 569 -13.61 -13.29 7.20
N VAL A 570 -13.69 -14.60 6.95
CA VAL A 570 -12.93 -15.27 5.89
C VAL A 570 -13.88 -15.55 4.74
N THR A 571 -13.62 -14.98 3.58
CA THR A 571 -14.38 -15.24 2.36
C THR A 571 -13.56 -16.11 1.42
N VAL A 572 -14.10 -17.27 1.06
CA VAL A 572 -13.50 -18.22 0.14
C VAL A 572 -14.26 -18.19 -1.18
N PHE A 573 -13.53 -18.15 -2.27
CA PHE A 573 -14.03 -18.11 -3.63
C PHE A 573 -13.57 -19.35 -4.39
N THR A 574 -14.39 -19.88 -5.29
CA THR A 574 -13.97 -20.96 -6.18
C THR A 574 -12.79 -20.54 -7.07
N LYS A 575 -12.00 -21.51 -7.53
CA LYS A 575 -10.81 -21.28 -8.36
C LYS A 575 -11.12 -20.34 -9.52
N SER A 576 -10.30 -19.30 -9.67
CA SER A 576 -10.39 -18.35 -10.78
C SER A 576 -11.77 -17.70 -10.93
N SER A 577 -12.55 -17.49 -9.86
CA SER A 577 -13.82 -16.76 -9.91
C SER A 577 -13.68 -15.26 -9.64
N ILE A 578 -12.57 -14.82 -9.02
CA ILE A 578 -12.31 -13.42 -8.66
C ILE A 578 -10.89 -12.99 -9.02
N ILE A 579 -10.76 -11.74 -9.44
CA ILE A 579 -9.50 -10.99 -9.53
C ILE A 579 -9.56 -9.90 -8.46
N PHE A 580 -8.78 -10.05 -7.39
CA PHE A 580 -8.73 -9.05 -6.33
C PHE A 580 -8.11 -7.73 -6.81
N ASP A 581 -8.48 -6.66 -6.14
CA ASP A 581 -7.89 -5.36 -6.37
C ASP A 581 -6.37 -5.41 -6.11
N ARG A 582 -5.64 -4.80 -7.03
CA ARG A 582 -4.20 -4.99 -7.15
C ARG A 582 -3.43 -4.43 -5.95
N ASP A 583 -3.86 -3.29 -5.42
CA ASP A 583 -3.27 -2.65 -4.25
C ASP A 583 -3.29 -3.57 -3.02
N ILE A 584 -4.42 -4.25 -2.79
CA ILE A 584 -4.57 -5.20 -1.68
C ILE A 584 -3.71 -6.44 -1.90
N THR A 585 -3.63 -6.93 -3.14
CA THR A 585 -2.80 -8.09 -3.50
C THR A 585 -1.31 -7.78 -3.30
N ILE A 586 -0.86 -6.58 -3.68
CA ILE A 586 0.53 -6.11 -3.47
C ILE A 586 0.86 -6.00 -1.97
N ASN A 587 -0.10 -5.59 -1.14
CA ASN A 587 0.10 -5.55 0.32
C ASN A 587 0.20 -6.95 0.91
N SER A 588 -0.66 -7.84 0.45
CA SER A 588 -0.74 -9.23 0.92
C SER A 588 0.49 -10.06 0.54
N SER A 589 1.20 -9.71 -0.54
CA SER A 589 2.44 -10.39 -0.94
C SER A 589 3.65 -10.06 -0.05
N ILE A 590 3.61 -8.94 0.68
CA ILE A 590 4.63 -8.55 1.67
C ILE A 590 4.11 -8.61 3.12
N PRO A 591 3.23 -9.59 3.43
CA PRO A 591 2.44 -9.71 4.65
C PRO A 591 2.03 -8.42 5.38
N VAL A 592 1.59 -7.39 4.64
CA VAL A 592 1.03 -6.14 5.18
C VAL A 592 -0.48 -6.17 4.98
N GLU A 593 -1.23 -5.90 6.06
CA GLU A 593 -2.67 -5.73 5.98
C GLU A 593 -3.04 -4.37 5.38
N THR A 594 -4.13 -4.35 4.61
CA THR A 594 -4.73 -3.13 4.06
C THR A 594 -5.93 -2.73 4.90
N LEU A 595 -5.95 -1.53 5.46
CA LEU A 595 -7.12 -0.99 6.15
C LEU A 595 -8.16 -0.56 5.11
N VAL A 596 -9.30 -1.22 5.13
CA VAL A 596 -10.39 -1.08 4.15
C VAL A 596 -11.71 -0.75 4.84
N LYS A 597 -12.63 -0.15 4.10
CA LYS A 597 -14.00 0.12 4.55
C LYS A 597 -14.99 -0.80 3.87
N MET A 598 -16.04 -1.18 4.61
CA MET A 598 -17.18 -1.94 4.10
C MET A 598 -17.77 -1.24 2.85
N GLY A 599 -18.14 -2.03 1.85
CA GLY A 599 -18.78 -1.54 0.63
C GLY A 599 -17.82 -1.05 -0.47
N THR A 600 -16.53 -0.82 -0.16
CA THR A 600 -15.51 -0.52 -1.17
C THR A 600 -15.18 -1.76 -2.02
N SER A 601 -14.68 -1.58 -3.25
CA SER A 601 -14.31 -2.71 -4.13
C SER A 601 -13.32 -3.65 -3.44
N ALA A 602 -13.50 -4.96 -3.59
CA ALA A 602 -12.49 -5.96 -3.21
C ALA A 602 -11.86 -6.63 -4.43
N GLY A 603 -12.59 -6.66 -5.54
CA GLY A 603 -12.18 -7.27 -6.79
C GLY A 603 -13.36 -7.47 -7.73
N VAL A 604 -13.06 -8.03 -8.89
CA VAL A 604 -14.03 -8.25 -9.97
C VAL A 604 -14.10 -9.72 -10.36
N ALA A 605 -15.25 -10.17 -10.84
CA ALA A 605 -15.41 -11.52 -11.37
C ALA A 605 -14.55 -11.74 -12.62
N THR A 606 -14.06 -12.95 -12.83
CA THR A 606 -13.26 -13.34 -14.01
C THR A 606 -14.12 -13.66 -15.23
N THR A 607 -15.34 -14.15 -15.03
CA THR A 607 -16.26 -14.55 -16.09
C THR A 607 -17.04 -13.33 -16.58
N LYS A 608 -17.04 -13.11 -17.91
CA LYS A 608 -17.74 -12.03 -18.61
C LYS A 608 -19.27 -12.17 -18.46
N GLY A 609 -19.82 -11.72 -17.34
CA GLY A 609 -21.20 -11.27 -17.22
C GLY A 609 -21.35 -9.74 -17.32
N ALA A 610 -20.26 -9.00 -17.09
CA ALA A 610 -20.23 -7.54 -17.18
C ALA A 610 -19.75 -7.10 -18.57
N LYS A 611 -20.59 -6.37 -19.29
CA LYS A 611 -20.18 -5.69 -20.53
C LYS A 611 -19.08 -4.67 -20.17
N SER A 612 -18.00 -4.68 -20.95
CA SER A 612 -16.98 -3.63 -20.91
C SER A 612 -17.64 -2.25 -21.13
N PRO A 613 -17.31 -1.18 -20.37
CA PRO A 613 -17.86 0.16 -20.60
C PRO A 613 -17.27 0.86 -21.84
N HIS A 614 -16.42 0.18 -22.60
CA HIS A 614 -15.92 0.66 -23.88
C HIS A 614 -15.96 -0.48 -24.93
N GLU A 615 -17.15 -0.67 -25.50
CA GLU A 615 -17.37 -1.00 -26.91
C GLU A 615 -18.35 0.02 -27.49
#